data_AF-A0AAN9Q6M3-F1
#
_entry.id   AF-A0AAN9Q6M3-F1
#
_cell.length_a   1.000
_cell.length_b   1.000
_cell.length_c   1.000
_cell.angle_alpha   90.00
_cell.angle_beta   90.00
_cell.angle_gamma   90.00
#
_symmetry.space_group_name_H-M   'P 1'
#
loop_
_entity.id
_entity.type
_entity.pdbx_description
1 polymer ?
#
loop_
_entity_poly.entity_id
_entity_poly.type
_entity_poly.pdbx_seq_one_letter_code
_entity_poly.pdbx_strand_id
1 'polypeptide(L)'
;MELPMMSSQERTSNLPQLLQEIQDKLTKGAVECMICYDMVRRSAPIWSCSSCYSIFHLNCIKKWARAPSSVDKNRSLSWRCPGCQSVQLTSSKDITYLCFCGKRPHPPFDLYLTPHSCGEPCSKPLGEDLCPHVCVLQCHPGPCPPCKAFAPPRVCPCGKKTITTRCADRQSVLTCGSRCEKLLGCGRHRCQRICHLGPCHPCDVPINAACFCSKKVEAVLCGDMAVKGEIKTECGVFSCGSECGKELSSGV
;
A
#
# COMPACT_ATOMS: atom_id res chain seq x y z
N MET A 1 3.96 -7.87 -34.03
CA MET A 1 4.35 -8.34 -32.69
C MET A 1 3.91 -7.27 -31.71
N GLU A 2 2.73 -7.43 -31.13
CA GLU A 2 2.20 -6.52 -30.12
C GLU A 2 2.92 -6.79 -28.79
N LEU A 3 3.56 -5.77 -28.23
CA LEU A 3 4.12 -5.84 -26.89
C LEU A 3 2.95 -5.78 -25.88
N PRO A 4 2.83 -6.74 -24.95
CA PRO A 4 1.70 -6.78 -24.04
C PRO A 4 1.75 -5.60 -23.06
N MET A 5 0.61 -4.94 -22.89
CA MET A 5 0.40 -3.90 -21.88
C MET A 5 0.46 -4.53 -20.48
N MET A 6 1.61 -4.46 -19.83
CA MET A 6 1.81 -5.04 -18.49
C MET A 6 0.97 -4.31 -17.43
N SER A 7 0.34 -5.11 -16.56
CA SER A 7 -0.55 -4.68 -15.49
C SER A 7 0.20 -3.86 -14.42
N SER A 8 -0.49 -2.93 -13.76
CA SER A 8 0.02 -2.14 -12.64
C SER A 8 0.54 -2.99 -11.46
N GLN A 9 0.09 -4.23 -11.35
CA GLN A 9 0.54 -5.20 -10.33
C GLN A 9 1.84 -5.94 -10.71
N GLU A 10 2.21 -6.02 -11.99
CA GLU A 10 3.48 -6.63 -12.44
C GLU A 10 4.66 -5.66 -12.38
N ARG A 11 4.39 -4.34 -12.41
CA ARG A 11 5.40 -3.30 -12.30
C ARG A 11 6.08 -3.25 -10.93
N THR A 12 5.42 -3.71 -9.86
CA THR A 12 5.93 -3.60 -8.49
C THR A 12 6.75 -4.81 -8.03
N SER A 13 6.49 -6.01 -8.56
CA SER A 13 7.16 -7.25 -8.17
C SER A 13 8.59 -7.37 -8.71
N ASN A 14 8.90 -6.76 -9.86
CA ASN A 14 10.21 -6.83 -10.51
C ASN A 14 11.01 -5.51 -10.48
N LEU A 15 10.66 -4.59 -9.58
CA LEU A 15 11.28 -3.26 -9.50
C LEU A 15 12.81 -3.27 -9.35
N PRO A 16 13.40 -4.14 -8.50
CA PRO A 16 14.85 -4.25 -8.38
C PRO A 16 15.52 -4.75 -9.67
N GLN A 17 14.85 -5.63 -10.42
CA GLN A 17 15.36 -6.16 -11.67
C GLN A 17 15.37 -5.08 -12.76
N LEU A 18 14.27 -4.31 -12.88
CA LEU A 18 14.20 -3.19 -13.81
C LEU A 18 15.30 -2.15 -13.56
N LEU A 19 15.58 -1.85 -12.29
CA LEU A 19 16.69 -0.97 -11.91
C LEU A 19 18.03 -1.46 -12.44
N GLN A 20 18.35 -2.73 -12.17
CA GLN A 20 19.60 -3.33 -12.60
C GLN A 20 19.72 -3.36 -14.13
N GLU A 21 18.63 -3.68 -14.84
CA GLU A 21 18.61 -3.69 -16.30
C GLU A 21 18.90 -2.32 -16.91
N ILE A 22 18.32 -1.25 -16.36
CA ILE A 22 18.59 0.12 -16.85
C ILE A 22 20.04 0.52 -16.53
N GLN A 23 20.55 0.20 -15.34
CA GLN A 23 21.94 0.48 -14.96
C GLN A 23 22.94 -0.24 -15.87
N ASP A 24 22.69 -1.51 -16.18
CA ASP A 24 23.53 -2.32 -17.06
C ASP A 24 23.54 -1.75 -18.48
N LYS A 25 22.37 -1.39 -19.02
CA LYS A 25 22.26 -0.77 -20.35
C LYS A 25 23.01 0.55 -20.42
N LEU A 26 22.89 1.40 -19.41
CA LEU A 26 23.62 2.67 -19.33
C LEU A 26 25.13 2.45 -19.26
N THR A 27 25.58 1.52 -18.42
CA THR A 27 27.00 1.21 -18.24
C THR A 27 27.60 0.65 -19.53
N LYS A 28 26.87 -0.19 -20.25
CA LYS A 28 27.28 -0.77 -21.54
C LYS A 28 27.09 0.19 -22.73
N GLY A 29 26.47 1.35 -22.54
CA GLY A 29 26.14 2.27 -23.63
C GLY A 29 25.13 1.70 -24.62
N ALA A 30 24.26 0.80 -24.16
CA ALA A 30 23.27 0.06 -24.96
C ALA A 30 21.86 0.67 -24.87
N VAL A 31 21.74 1.90 -24.39
CA VAL A 31 20.47 2.64 -24.37
C VAL A 31 20.29 3.33 -25.71
N GLU A 32 19.25 2.99 -26.45
CA GLU A 32 18.92 3.61 -27.72
C GLU A 32 17.85 4.70 -27.54
N CYS A 33 18.06 5.88 -28.15
CA CYS A 33 17.07 6.94 -28.15
C CYS A 33 16.01 6.67 -29.23
N MET A 34 14.79 6.29 -28.84
CA MET A 34 13.70 5.94 -29.79
C MET A 34 13.24 7.09 -30.72
N ILE A 35 13.77 8.31 -30.57
CA ILE A 35 13.47 9.44 -31.46
C ILE A 35 14.44 9.49 -32.65
N CYS A 36 15.73 9.23 -32.42
CA CYS A 36 16.76 9.29 -33.46
C CYS A 36 17.42 7.93 -33.76
N TYR A 37 17.09 6.89 -32.99
CA TYR A 37 17.64 5.54 -33.06
C TYR A 37 19.16 5.44 -32.81
N ASP A 38 19.78 6.51 -32.29
CA ASP A 38 21.19 6.50 -31.89
C ASP A 38 21.36 6.09 -30.43
N MET A 39 22.52 5.50 -30.14
CA MET A 39 22.93 5.12 -28.79
C MET A 39 23.21 6.35 -27.92
N VAL A 40 22.62 6.38 -26.73
CA VAL A 40 22.81 7.40 -25.71
C VAL A 40 24.15 7.19 -25.02
N ARG A 41 25.09 8.09 -25.32
CA ARG A 41 26.44 8.06 -24.74
C ARG A 41 26.44 8.55 -23.29
N ARG A 42 27.41 8.06 -22.51
CA ARG A 42 27.63 8.47 -21.10
C ARG A 42 27.79 9.99 -20.91
N SER A 43 28.39 10.67 -21.88
CA SER A 43 28.62 12.13 -21.85
C SER A 43 27.48 12.94 -22.48
N ALA A 44 26.51 12.30 -23.12
CA ALA A 44 25.42 13.00 -23.78
C ALA A 44 24.44 13.57 -22.74
N PRO A 45 23.96 14.83 -22.89
CA PRO A 45 22.85 15.33 -22.10
C PRO A 45 21.57 14.55 -22.39
N ILE A 46 20.91 14.08 -21.34
CA ILE A 46 19.70 13.25 -21.46
C ILE A 46 18.49 13.88 -20.78
N TRP A 47 17.34 13.30 -21.09
CA TRP A 47 16.13 13.39 -20.29
C TRP A 47 15.55 11.98 -20.10
N SER A 48 15.04 11.70 -18.92
CA SER A 48 14.40 10.42 -18.59
C SER A 48 12.95 10.62 -18.16
N CYS A 49 12.04 9.81 -18.70
CA CYS A 49 10.63 9.86 -18.29
C CYS A 49 10.44 9.35 -16.86
N SER A 50 9.67 10.07 -16.03
CA SER A 50 9.33 9.64 -14.67
C SER A 50 8.33 8.48 -14.61
N SER A 51 7.58 8.25 -15.69
CA SER A 51 6.54 7.20 -15.75
C SER A 51 7.08 5.86 -16.27
N CYS A 52 7.86 5.88 -17.35
CA CYS A 52 8.35 4.67 -18.01
C CYS A 52 9.88 4.51 -18.00
N TYR A 53 10.59 5.49 -17.46
CA TYR A 53 12.05 5.46 -17.29
C TYR A 53 12.86 5.36 -18.59
N SER A 54 12.21 5.48 -19.76
CA SER A 54 12.89 5.60 -21.05
C SER A 54 13.76 6.86 -21.08
N ILE A 55 14.95 6.71 -21.66
CA ILE A 55 15.99 7.74 -21.69
C ILE A 55 16.15 8.22 -23.14
N PHE A 56 16.18 9.54 -23.31
CA PHE A 56 16.29 10.18 -24.62
C PHE A 56 17.39 11.24 -24.58
N HIS A 57 17.99 11.52 -25.73
CA HIS A 57 18.82 12.72 -25.87
C HIS A 57 18.02 13.97 -25.55
N LEU A 58 18.62 14.91 -24.80
CA LEU A 58 17.97 16.15 -24.39
C LEU A 58 17.44 16.94 -25.59
N ASN A 59 18.22 17.02 -26.68
CA ASN A 59 17.83 17.74 -27.89
C ASN A 59 16.68 17.04 -28.63
N CYS A 60 16.67 15.70 -28.65
CA CYS A 60 15.60 14.93 -29.28
C CYS A 60 14.27 15.15 -28.55
N ILE A 61 14.26 15.06 -27.22
CA ILE A 61 13.02 15.23 -26.45
C ILE A 61 12.51 16.68 -26.50
N LYS A 62 13.40 17.69 -26.54
CA LYS A 62 13.01 19.10 -26.68
C LYS A 62 12.33 19.37 -28.01
N LYS A 63 12.84 18.78 -29.10
CA LYS A 63 12.21 18.87 -30.42
C LYS A 63 10.87 18.14 -30.43
N TRP A 64 10.82 16.94 -29.82
CA TRP A 64 9.59 16.16 -29.70
C TRP A 64 8.49 16.94 -28.97
N ALA A 65 8.78 17.51 -27.80
CA ALA A 65 7.82 18.26 -26.98
C ALA A 65 7.24 19.52 -27.67
N ARG A 66 7.84 19.98 -28.77
CA ARG A 66 7.33 21.10 -29.59
C ARG A 66 6.56 20.62 -30.82
N ALA A 67 6.66 19.34 -31.17
CA ALA A 67 6.03 18.79 -32.35
C ALA A 67 4.50 18.76 -32.15
N PRO A 68 3.70 19.22 -33.13
CA PRO A 68 2.24 19.20 -33.04
C PRO A 68 1.66 17.80 -32.79
N SER A 69 2.34 16.76 -33.26
CA SER A 69 1.98 15.35 -33.06
C SER A 69 2.08 14.89 -31.60
N SER A 70 2.86 15.59 -30.77
CA SER A 70 3.07 15.24 -29.36
C SER A 70 2.15 15.96 -28.40
N VAL A 71 1.59 17.12 -28.80
CA VAL A 71 0.81 18.01 -27.94
C VAL A 71 -0.55 17.38 -27.66
N ASP A 72 -0.96 17.41 -26.40
CA ASP A 72 -2.28 16.93 -26.02
C ASP A 72 -3.35 17.94 -26.44
N LYS A 73 -4.28 17.50 -27.30
CA LYS A 73 -5.35 18.36 -27.85
C LYS A 73 -6.23 19.01 -26.77
N ASN A 74 -6.30 18.39 -25.59
CA ASN A 74 -7.12 18.85 -24.47
C ASN A 74 -6.41 19.89 -23.58
N ARG A 75 -5.08 20.04 -23.66
CA ARG A 75 -4.28 20.92 -22.80
C ARG A 75 -3.09 21.48 -23.59
N SER A 76 -3.22 22.74 -24.01
CA SER A 76 -2.32 23.43 -24.97
C SER A 76 -0.84 23.50 -24.59
N LEU A 77 -0.47 23.23 -23.32
CA LEU A 77 0.91 23.27 -22.83
C LEU A 77 1.50 21.90 -22.45
N SER A 78 0.73 20.82 -22.64
CA SER A 78 1.17 19.47 -22.29
C SER A 78 1.49 18.63 -23.53
N TRP A 79 2.45 17.73 -23.40
CA TRP A 79 2.89 16.84 -24.48
C TRP A 79 3.00 15.40 -23.98
N ARG A 80 3.04 14.43 -24.89
CA ARG A 80 3.05 13.01 -24.56
C ARG A 80 4.45 12.41 -24.70
N CYS A 81 4.86 11.61 -23.71
CA CYS A 81 6.13 10.89 -23.76
C CYS A 81 6.20 9.97 -24.99
N PRO A 82 7.28 9.99 -25.79
CA PRO A 82 7.40 9.08 -26.95
C PRO A 82 7.39 7.60 -26.56
N GLY A 83 7.85 7.25 -25.36
CA GLY A 83 7.94 5.85 -24.91
C GLY A 83 6.64 5.27 -24.35
N CYS A 84 5.90 6.04 -23.55
CA CYS A 84 4.70 5.53 -22.85
C CYS A 84 3.44 6.37 -23.03
N GLN A 85 3.51 7.45 -23.82
CA GLN A 85 2.42 8.39 -24.07
C GLN A 85 1.83 9.08 -22.82
N SER A 86 2.49 8.96 -21.66
CA SER A 86 2.09 9.69 -20.45
C SER A 86 2.16 11.20 -20.67
N VAL A 87 1.16 11.91 -20.17
CA VAL A 87 1.04 13.35 -20.31
C VAL A 87 2.09 14.03 -19.43
N GLN A 88 2.92 14.86 -20.05
CA GLN A 88 3.95 15.66 -19.44
C GLN A 88 3.45 17.10 -19.34
N LEU A 89 3.48 17.66 -18.12
CA LEU A 89 3.02 19.03 -17.86
C LEU A 89 4.16 20.06 -17.96
N THR A 90 5.39 19.62 -18.20
CA THR A 90 6.58 20.47 -18.32
C THR A 90 6.67 21.08 -19.71
N SER A 91 6.93 22.38 -19.85
CA SER A 91 7.11 23.00 -21.17
C SER A 91 8.42 22.57 -21.83
N SER A 92 8.52 22.65 -23.16
CA SER A 92 9.76 22.31 -23.88
C SER A 92 10.99 23.15 -23.49
N LYS A 93 10.78 24.35 -22.91
CA LYS A 93 11.86 25.22 -22.43
C LYS A 93 12.39 24.78 -21.06
N ASP A 94 11.54 24.17 -20.25
CA ASP A 94 11.85 23.74 -18.88
C ASP A 94 12.45 22.33 -18.82
N ILE A 95 12.48 21.62 -19.94
CA ILE A 95 13.19 20.34 -20.07
C ILE A 95 14.69 20.61 -19.93
N THR A 96 15.27 20.16 -18.83
CA THR A 96 16.69 20.37 -18.49
C THR A 96 17.39 19.03 -18.25
N TYR A 97 18.71 19.02 -18.43
CA TYR A 97 19.51 17.85 -18.12
C TYR A 97 19.84 17.82 -16.63
N LEU A 98 19.10 16.98 -15.91
CA LEU A 98 19.26 16.72 -14.50
C LEU A 98 19.71 15.27 -14.29
N CYS A 99 20.37 15.01 -13.16
CA CYS A 99 20.56 13.64 -12.70
C CYS A 99 19.22 12.95 -12.42
N PHE A 100 19.22 11.62 -12.31
CA PHE A 100 17.97 10.86 -12.07
C PHE A 100 17.24 11.24 -10.77
N CYS A 101 17.96 11.70 -9.74
CA CYS A 101 17.30 12.19 -8.51
C CYS A 101 16.70 13.61 -8.67
N GLY A 102 17.09 14.36 -9.70
CA GLY A 102 16.61 15.71 -10.01
C GLY A 102 17.35 16.83 -9.27
N LYS A 103 18.30 16.51 -8.39
CA LYS A 103 18.96 17.49 -7.51
C LYS A 103 20.08 18.29 -8.18
N ARG A 104 20.83 17.67 -9.10
CA ARG A 104 21.99 18.30 -9.74
C ARG A 104 21.76 18.44 -11.25
N PRO A 105 21.85 19.66 -11.81
CA PRO A 105 21.98 19.84 -13.24
C PRO A 105 23.37 19.41 -13.70
N HIS A 106 23.47 18.88 -14.92
CA HIS A 106 24.74 18.45 -15.53
C HIS A 106 25.58 17.55 -14.58
N PRO A 107 25.09 16.35 -14.22
CA PRO A 107 25.80 15.46 -13.31
C PRO A 107 27.24 15.17 -13.77
N PRO A 108 28.15 14.87 -12.83
CA PRO A 108 29.54 14.61 -13.13
C PRO A 108 29.70 13.39 -14.03
N PHE A 109 30.70 13.46 -14.91
CA PHE A 109 31.16 12.30 -15.66
C PHE A 109 32.22 11.55 -14.83
N ASP A 110 31.80 10.45 -14.21
CA ASP A 110 32.67 9.57 -13.41
C ASP A 110 32.47 8.12 -13.87
N LEU A 111 33.56 7.39 -14.07
CA LEU A 111 33.55 6.01 -14.55
C LEU A 111 33.05 5.01 -13.50
N TYR A 112 33.13 5.37 -12.21
CA TYR A 112 32.68 4.54 -11.08
C TYR A 112 31.22 4.78 -10.72
N LEU A 113 30.62 5.84 -11.26
CA LEU A 113 29.21 6.15 -11.04
C LEU A 113 28.35 5.60 -12.19
N THR A 114 27.08 5.29 -11.87
CA THR A 114 26.10 5.04 -12.92
C THR A 114 26.01 6.30 -13.82
N PRO A 115 26.14 6.18 -15.15
CA PRO A 115 26.09 7.33 -16.05
C PRO A 115 24.86 8.20 -15.80
N HIS A 116 25.04 9.52 -15.88
CA HIS A 116 23.99 10.52 -15.60
C HIS A 116 23.46 10.55 -14.15
N SER A 117 24.12 9.88 -13.21
CA SER A 117 23.82 9.97 -11.77
C SER A 117 24.75 10.96 -11.08
N CYS A 118 24.29 11.57 -9.97
CA CYS A 118 25.08 12.59 -9.29
C CYS A 118 26.00 12.08 -8.16
N GLY A 119 26.01 10.77 -7.89
CA GLY A 119 26.82 10.15 -6.82
C GLY A 119 26.30 10.34 -5.39
N GLU A 120 25.45 11.32 -5.14
CA GLU A 120 24.83 11.59 -3.84
C GLU A 120 23.67 10.64 -3.52
N PRO A 121 23.23 10.55 -2.23
CA PRO A 121 21.98 9.91 -1.87
C PRO A 121 20.78 10.48 -2.66
N CYS A 122 19.90 9.61 -3.13
CA CYS A 122 18.75 9.94 -3.97
C CYS A 122 17.78 10.90 -3.25
N SER A 123 17.44 10.58 -2.00
CA SER A 123 16.52 11.31 -1.11
C SER A 123 15.14 11.67 -1.69
N LYS A 124 14.71 11.02 -2.79
CA LYS A 124 13.31 11.11 -3.22
C LYS A 124 12.40 10.49 -2.14
N PRO A 125 11.20 11.02 -1.90
CA PRO A 125 10.24 10.41 -0.99
C PRO A 125 9.85 9.01 -1.49
N LEU A 126 9.77 8.03 -0.59
CA LEU A 126 9.43 6.66 -0.93
C LEU A 126 7.93 6.42 -0.74
N GLY A 127 7.14 6.54 -1.81
CA GLY A 127 5.70 6.24 -1.83
C GLY A 127 4.79 7.46 -1.63
N GLU A 128 3.52 7.29 -2.00
CA GLU A 128 2.48 8.31 -1.87
C GLU A 128 1.89 8.23 -0.44
N ASP A 129 2.12 9.28 0.36
CA ASP A 129 1.50 9.65 1.63
C ASP A 129 1.71 8.80 2.90
N LEU A 130 2.12 7.53 2.82
CA LEU A 130 2.13 6.64 4.00
C LEU A 130 3.52 6.27 4.55
N CYS A 131 4.59 6.61 3.84
CA CYS A 131 5.95 6.31 4.25
C CYS A 131 6.74 7.63 4.41
N PRO A 132 7.10 8.02 5.65
CA PRO A 132 7.82 9.28 5.91
C PRO A 132 9.31 9.20 5.53
N HIS A 133 9.75 8.09 4.95
CA HIS A 133 11.15 7.85 4.65
C HIS A 133 11.52 8.31 3.23
N VAL A 134 12.77 8.71 3.10
CA VAL A 134 13.38 9.06 1.82
C VAL A 134 14.27 7.93 1.31
N CYS A 135 14.52 7.90 0.01
CA CYS A 135 15.43 6.95 -0.60
C CYS A 135 16.87 7.23 -0.16
N VAL A 136 17.50 6.26 0.51
CA VAL A 136 18.90 6.37 0.99
C VAL A 136 19.91 5.79 0.00
N LEU A 137 19.46 5.18 -1.10
CA LEU A 137 20.35 4.68 -2.13
C LEU A 137 21.08 5.83 -2.82
N GLN A 138 22.26 5.55 -3.36
CA GLN A 138 22.91 6.46 -4.30
C GLN A 138 21.98 6.78 -5.46
N CYS A 139 22.09 7.99 -6.03
CA CYS A 139 21.35 8.40 -7.22
C CYS A 139 21.38 7.29 -8.27
N HIS A 140 20.19 6.82 -8.64
CA HIS A 140 19.98 5.65 -9.48
C HIS A 140 18.96 5.99 -10.57
N PRO A 141 19.02 5.33 -11.75
CA PRO A 141 17.97 5.45 -12.77
C PRO A 141 16.68 4.83 -12.27
N GLY A 142 15.57 5.03 -12.98
CA GLY A 142 14.34 4.31 -12.70
C GLY A 142 13.62 4.68 -11.38
N PRO A 143 12.63 3.88 -10.98
CA PRO A 143 11.85 4.10 -9.76
C PRO A 143 12.67 3.79 -8.50
N CYS A 144 12.33 4.44 -7.38
CA CYS A 144 12.91 4.06 -6.09
C CYS A 144 12.34 2.72 -5.61
N PRO A 145 13.17 1.81 -5.07
CA PRO A 145 12.69 0.54 -4.54
C PRO A 145 11.80 0.74 -3.29
N PRO A 146 11.01 -0.27 -2.90
CA PRO A 146 10.17 -0.18 -1.72
C PRO A 146 10.98 0.10 -0.45
N CYS A 147 10.37 0.81 0.50
CA CYS A 147 11.02 1.17 1.75
C CYS A 147 11.40 -0.09 2.56
N LYS A 148 12.70 -0.26 2.84
CA LYS A 148 13.24 -1.36 3.66
C LYS A 148 13.23 -1.06 5.17
N ALA A 149 12.93 0.18 5.57
CA ALA A 149 12.86 0.57 6.98
C ALA A 149 11.66 -0.10 7.69
N PHE A 150 11.71 -0.14 9.01
CA PHE A 150 10.57 -0.58 9.82
C PHE A 150 9.54 0.55 9.95
N ALA A 151 8.26 0.18 9.92
CA ALA A 151 7.19 1.08 10.34
C ALA A 151 7.21 1.26 11.86
N PRO A 152 6.68 2.38 12.38
CA PRO A 152 6.45 2.53 13.81
C PRO A 152 5.67 1.33 14.39
N PRO A 153 6.06 0.81 15.57
CA PRO A 153 5.37 -0.32 16.19
C PRO A 153 3.89 -0.01 16.40
N ARG A 154 3.02 -0.96 16.09
CA ARG A 154 1.57 -0.84 16.31
C ARG A 154 1.10 -1.92 17.27
N VAL A 155 0.22 -1.54 18.19
CA VAL A 155 -0.42 -2.51 19.08
C VAL A 155 -1.38 -3.36 18.26
N CYS A 156 -1.30 -4.68 18.43
CA CYS A 156 -2.22 -5.61 17.79
C CYS A 156 -3.66 -5.28 18.20
N PRO A 157 -4.67 -5.43 17.33
CA PRO A 157 -6.07 -5.20 17.67
C PRO A 157 -6.54 -5.94 18.93
N CYS A 158 -5.95 -7.11 19.24
CA CYS A 158 -6.26 -7.86 20.47
C CYS A 158 -5.62 -7.29 21.76
N GLY A 159 -4.68 -6.35 21.65
CA GLY A 159 -3.95 -5.73 22.77
C GLY A 159 -2.76 -6.53 23.31
N LYS A 160 -2.57 -7.79 22.89
CA LYS A 160 -1.59 -8.70 23.52
C LYS A 160 -0.14 -8.51 23.09
N LYS A 161 0.09 -8.02 21.87
CA LYS A 161 1.41 -7.93 21.26
C LYS A 161 1.56 -6.61 20.52
N THR A 162 2.76 -6.07 20.54
CA THR A 162 3.16 -4.99 19.64
C THR A 162 3.79 -5.59 18.40
N ILE A 163 3.30 -5.22 17.23
CA ILE A 163 3.74 -5.74 15.94
C ILE A 163 4.54 -4.65 15.23
N THR A 164 5.76 -5.02 14.82
CA THR A 164 6.62 -4.21 13.95
C THR A 164 6.65 -4.86 12.57
N THR A 165 6.39 -4.07 11.53
CA THR A 165 6.44 -4.52 10.14
C THR A 165 7.35 -3.63 9.31
N ARG A 166 7.68 -4.06 8.09
CA ARG A 166 8.37 -3.19 7.13
C ARG A 166 7.44 -2.05 6.75
N CYS A 167 8.02 -0.88 6.49
CA CYS A 167 7.27 0.30 6.09
C CYS A 167 6.53 0.10 4.76
N ALA A 168 7.10 -0.70 3.85
CA ALA A 168 6.41 -1.13 2.62
C ALA A 168 5.11 -1.93 2.90
N ASP A 169 5.09 -2.69 4.00
CA ASP A 169 3.95 -3.52 4.39
C ASP A 169 3.07 -2.83 5.44
N ARG A 170 3.21 -1.51 5.63
CA ARG A 170 2.50 -0.77 6.69
C ARG A 170 0.98 -0.81 6.54
N GLN A 171 0.48 -1.08 5.35
CA GLN A 171 -0.95 -1.19 5.06
C GLN A 171 -1.49 -2.63 5.19
N SER A 172 -0.61 -3.61 5.43
CA SER A 172 -1.02 -4.99 5.68
C SER A 172 -1.80 -5.11 7.00
N VAL A 173 -2.69 -6.11 7.04
CA VAL A 173 -3.50 -6.42 8.21
C VAL A 173 -2.59 -6.92 9.34
N LEU A 174 -2.52 -6.15 10.44
CA LEU A 174 -1.67 -6.47 11.58
C LEU A 174 -2.42 -7.27 12.64
N THR A 175 -2.56 -8.58 12.42
CA THR A 175 -3.04 -9.50 13.46
C THR A 175 -1.87 -10.33 13.99
N CYS A 176 -1.91 -10.70 15.28
CA CYS A 176 -0.83 -11.45 15.90
C CYS A 176 -0.87 -12.97 15.60
N GLY A 177 -1.83 -13.42 14.79
CA GLY A 177 -2.08 -14.84 14.50
C GLY A 177 -2.50 -15.71 15.69
N SER A 178 -2.50 -15.17 16.91
CA SER A 178 -2.89 -15.89 18.14
C SER A 178 -4.40 -15.81 18.37
N ARG A 179 -4.95 -16.62 19.27
CA ARG A 179 -6.38 -16.51 19.67
C ARG A 179 -6.66 -15.12 20.25
N CYS A 180 -7.79 -14.52 19.87
CA CYS A 180 -8.17 -13.16 20.25
C CYS A 180 -8.35 -13.04 21.78
N GLU A 181 -9.13 -13.93 22.38
CA GLU A 181 -9.49 -13.98 23.81
C GLU A 181 -10.07 -12.69 24.41
N LYS A 182 -10.42 -11.69 23.59
CA LYS A 182 -11.19 -10.55 24.03
C LYS A 182 -12.52 -11.03 24.63
N LEU A 183 -12.94 -10.37 25.71
CA LEU A 183 -14.26 -10.61 26.29
C LEU A 183 -15.34 -10.26 25.24
N LEU A 184 -16.22 -11.21 24.95
CA LEU A 184 -17.32 -11.01 24.00
C LEU A 184 -18.38 -10.07 24.60
N GLY A 185 -19.27 -9.55 23.76
CA GLY A 185 -20.35 -8.65 24.19
C GLY A 185 -21.30 -9.21 25.25
N CYS A 186 -21.29 -10.54 25.48
CA CYS A 186 -22.03 -11.19 26.57
C CYS A 186 -21.39 -10.99 27.96
N GLY A 187 -20.14 -10.52 28.03
CA GLY A 187 -19.44 -10.25 29.29
C GLY A 187 -18.98 -11.50 30.07
N ARG A 188 -19.11 -12.70 29.49
CA ARG A 188 -18.78 -13.99 30.16
C ARG A 188 -17.73 -14.79 29.41
N HIS A 189 -17.92 -14.91 28.11
CA HIS A 189 -17.12 -15.77 27.27
C HIS A 189 -16.06 -14.96 26.53
N ARG A 190 -14.92 -15.59 26.28
CA ARG A 190 -13.80 -15.00 25.53
C ARG A 190 -13.82 -15.47 24.07
N CYS A 191 -13.41 -14.59 23.16
CA CYS A 191 -13.35 -14.87 21.73
C CYS A 191 -12.33 -15.98 21.43
N GLN A 192 -12.79 -17.07 20.81
CA GLN A 192 -11.95 -18.25 20.50
C GLN A 192 -11.31 -18.20 19.12
N ARG A 193 -11.66 -17.22 18.27
CA ARG A 193 -11.14 -17.07 16.90
C ARG A 193 -9.71 -16.54 16.89
N ILE A 194 -9.02 -16.75 15.77
CA ILE A 194 -7.74 -16.10 15.49
C ILE A 194 -7.93 -14.58 15.53
N CYS A 195 -6.93 -13.85 16.02
CA CYS A 195 -6.92 -12.40 16.06
C CYS A 195 -7.36 -11.83 14.70
N HIS A 196 -8.37 -10.99 14.75
CA HIS A 196 -9.04 -10.44 13.57
C HIS A 196 -9.17 -8.92 13.72
N LEU A 197 -9.56 -8.27 12.63
CA LEU A 197 -9.93 -6.86 12.65
C LEU A 197 -11.43 -6.71 12.97
N GLY A 198 -11.80 -5.55 13.50
CA GLY A 198 -13.19 -5.24 13.84
C GLY A 198 -13.68 -5.88 15.15
N PRO A 199 -14.98 -5.72 15.45
CA PRO A 199 -15.61 -6.29 16.64
C PRO A 199 -15.61 -7.82 16.61
N CYS A 200 -15.58 -8.44 17.79
CA CYS A 200 -15.72 -9.89 17.89
C CYS A 200 -17.14 -10.32 17.48
N HIS A 201 -17.25 -11.53 16.93
CA HIS A 201 -18.53 -12.15 16.66
C HIS A 201 -19.35 -12.35 17.95
N PRO A 202 -20.69 -12.46 17.84
CA PRO A 202 -21.55 -12.83 18.97
C PRO A 202 -21.12 -14.14 19.65
N CYS A 203 -21.66 -14.36 20.86
CA CYS A 203 -21.31 -15.52 21.64
C CYS A 203 -22.17 -16.74 21.28
N ASP A 204 -21.59 -17.72 20.60
CA ASP A 204 -22.30 -18.93 20.18
C ASP A 204 -22.25 -20.06 21.22
N VAL A 205 -21.89 -19.76 22.47
CA VAL A 205 -21.83 -20.77 23.55
C VAL A 205 -23.25 -21.08 24.02
N PRO A 206 -23.73 -22.32 23.91
CA PRO A 206 -25.04 -22.70 24.44
C PRO A 206 -25.00 -22.72 25.97
N ILE A 207 -26.01 -22.12 26.60
CA ILE A 207 -26.18 -22.18 28.06
C ILE A 207 -27.58 -22.63 28.42
N ASN A 208 -27.69 -23.41 29.49
CA ASN A 208 -28.98 -23.81 30.04
C ASN A 208 -29.55 -22.64 30.83
N ALA A 209 -30.55 -21.97 30.29
CA ALA A 209 -31.24 -20.87 30.94
C ALA A 209 -32.65 -21.32 31.37
N ALA A 210 -33.17 -20.73 32.44
CA ALA A 210 -34.57 -20.88 32.83
C ALA A 210 -35.44 -19.78 32.21
N CYS A 211 -36.71 -20.06 31.96
CA CYS A 211 -37.67 -19.04 31.57
C CYS A 211 -37.93 -18.03 32.71
N PHE A 212 -38.50 -16.85 32.41
CA PHE A 212 -39.03 -15.92 33.43
C PHE A 212 -40.04 -16.55 34.42
N CYS A 213 -40.73 -17.59 33.97
CA CYS A 213 -41.61 -18.42 34.79
C CYS A 213 -40.92 -19.44 35.69
N SER A 214 -39.63 -19.71 35.51
CA SER A 214 -38.87 -20.80 36.14
C SER A 214 -39.41 -22.22 35.87
N LYS A 215 -40.34 -22.40 34.90
CA LYS A 215 -40.97 -23.70 34.56
C LYS A 215 -40.19 -24.52 33.52
N LYS A 216 -39.52 -23.87 32.56
CA LYS A 216 -38.79 -24.52 31.46
C LYS A 216 -37.33 -24.11 31.50
N VAL A 217 -36.44 -25.09 31.32
CA VAL A 217 -35.00 -24.88 31.12
C VAL A 217 -34.65 -25.35 29.71
N GLU A 218 -33.96 -24.50 28.95
CA GLU A 218 -33.59 -24.80 27.57
C GLU A 218 -32.19 -24.26 27.26
N ALA A 219 -31.49 -24.91 26.33
CA ALA A 219 -30.20 -24.48 25.86
C ALA A 219 -30.38 -23.32 24.87
N VAL A 220 -30.01 -22.12 25.27
CA VAL A 220 -30.07 -20.90 24.45
C VAL A 220 -28.65 -20.40 24.14
N LEU A 221 -28.46 -19.74 22.99
CA LEU A 221 -27.18 -19.16 22.64
C LEU A 221 -26.89 -17.94 23.52
N CYS A 222 -25.69 -17.91 24.09
CA CYS A 222 -25.34 -16.86 25.04
C CYS A 222 -25.35 -15.44 24.42
N GLY A 223 -25.14 -15.34 23.11
CA GLY A 223 -25.13 -14.08 22.37
C GLY A 223 -26.51 -13.44 22.19
N ASP A 224 -27.57 -14.25 22.23
CA ASP A 224 -28.95 -13.80 21.94
C ASP A 224 -29.70 -13.34 23.20
N MET A 225 -29.10 -13.51 24.37
CA MET A 225 -29.73 -13.13 25.63
C MET A 225 -29.49 -11.65 25.96
N ALA A 226 -30.51 -11.00 26.51
CA ALA A 226 -30.41 -9.62 26.97
C ALA A 226 -29.50 -9.47 28.21
N VAL A 227 -29.39 -10.51 29.04
CA VAL A 227 -28.60 -10.47 30.28
C VAL A 227 -27.11 -10.66 29.96
N LYS A 228 -26.28 -9.67 30.32
CA LYS A 228 -24.81 -9.68 30.22
C LYS A 228 -24.16 -9.84 31.59
N GLY A 229 -22.92 -10.34 31.67
CA GLY A 229 -22.24 -10.57 32.96
C GLY A 229 -22.81 -11.76 33.74
N GLU A 230 -22.41 -12.03 34.98
CA GLU A 230 -22.76 -13.28 35.70
C GLU A 230 -24.27 -13.63 35.68
N ILE A 231 -24.62 -14.89 35.33
CA ILE A 231 -25.98 -15.42 35.50
C ILE A 231 -26.04 -16.16 36.82
N LYS A 232 -27.00 -15.77 37.65
CA LYS A 232 -27.52 -16.64 38.70
C LYS A 232 -28.58 -17.54 38.07
N THR A 233 -28.48 -18.84 38.28
CA THR A 233 -29.34 -19.89 37.69
C THR A 233 -30.84 -19.68 37.95
N GLU A 234 -31.18 -18.81 38.90
CA GLU A 234 -32.53 -18.42 39.32
C GLU A 234 -33.14 -17.27 38.51
N CYS A 235 -32.35 -16.54 37.70
CA CYS A 235 -32.85 -15.45 36.88
C CYS A 235 -33.45 -16.01 35.57
N GLY A 236 -34.72 -15.71 35.30
CA GLY A 236 -35.29 -16.01 34.00
C GLY A 236 -34.66 -15.18 32.90
N VAL A 237 -34.32 -15.82 31.78
CA VAL A 237 -33.53 -15.19 30.71
C VAL A 237 -34.28 -15.14 29.37
N PHE A 238 -35.35 -15.91 29.22
CA PHE A 238 -36.17 -15.96 28.00
C PHE A 238 -37.65 -16.25 28.31
N SER A 239 -38.52 -15.97 27.34
CA SER A 239 -39.97 -16.24 27.42
C SER A 239 -40.26 -17.59 26.74
N CYS A 240 -40.81 -18.57 27.48
CA CYS A 240 -41.06 -19.92 26.94
C CYS A 240 -42.42 -20.10 26.25
N GLY A 241 -43.25 -19.05 26.16
CA GLY A 241 -44.56 -19.07 25.51
C GLY A 241 -45.65 -19.89 26.21
N SER A 242 -45.33 -20.60 27.30
CA SER A 242 -46.30 -21.33 28.11
C SER A 242 -47.03 -20.43 29.09
N GLU A 243 -48.26 -20.80 29.50
CA GLU A 243 -49.04 -20.07 30.50
C GLU A 243 -48.26 -19.96 31.83
N CYS A 244 -47.89 -18.72 32.19
CA CYS A 244 -47.29 -18.38 33.47
C CYS A 244 -48.35 -18.54 34.57
N GLY A 245 -48.19 -19.53 35.43
CA GLY A 245 -49.05 -19.70 36.62
C GLY A 245 -48.59 -18.87 37.83
N LYS A 246 -47.74 -17.86 37.61
CA LYS A 246 -47.35 -16.92 38.67
C LYS A 246 -48.46 -15.90 38.79
N GLU A 247 -49.09 -15.79 39.96
CA GLU A 247 -50.05 -14.73 40.25
C GLU A 247 -49.38 -13.36 40.03
N LEU A 248 -50.02 -12.51 39.22
CA LEU A 248 -49.58 -11.14 39.03
C LEU A 248 -49.80 -10.41 40.36
N SER A 249 -48.74 -10.20 41.14
CA SER A 249 -48.78 -9.25 42.25
C SER A 249 -48.90 -7.84 41.65
N SER A 250 -50.13 -7.36 41.51
CA SER A 250 -50.44 -5.97 41.20
C SER A 250 -49.86 -5.09 42.31
N GLY A 251 -48.68 -4.51 42.06
CA GLY A 251 -48.09 -3.50 42.92
C GLY A 251 -48.79 -2.17 42.71
N VAL A 252 -49.40 -1.67 43.79
CA VAL A 252 -49.89 -0.29 43.99
C VAL A 252 -48.73 0.69 44.01
#